data_AF-W3A057-F1
#
_entry.id   AF-W3A057-F1
#
_cell.length_a   1.000
_cell.length_b   1.000
_cell.length_c   1.000
_cell.angle_alpha   90.00
_cell.angle_beta   90.00
_cell.angle_gamma   90.00
#
_symmetry.space_group_name_H-M   'P 1'
#
loop_
_entity.id
_entity.type
_entity.pdbx_description
1 polymer ?
#
loop_
_entity_poly.entity_id
_entity_poly.type
_entity_poly.pdbx_seq_one_letter_code
_entity_poly.pdbx_strand_id
1 'polypeptide(L)'
;MLRHLSPPTPPSGELPTPDETSASAPSSSAELCDIVPKKHLVVYADNCSGQNKNNHVIRFFLAQVQYGTFERVDYKFFVKGHTKNSCDRGFGHIRKRVSRSDCWTMDHIVRAVDDSATTNTTVHISRGNEFFKSYRPLVEELYKKLVGVQQYQVFALSQDKPGVVQCRKGPDDKPIEKDLRRKVDGVFTNGDKVTRMLDHFLEDLEPPAEKSEKIAELHKNIRPYVPEEFQSNPIYAAPSKEQGEDAKAAKQARREHRAAMAVAAKATLNRRGRDAENAGHPVQKKSRK
;
A
#
# COMPACT_ATOMS: atom_id res chain seq x y z
N MET A 1 -46.42 34.61 -30.29
CA MET A 1 -46.03 35.67 -31.24
C MET A 1 -44.51 35.66 -31.34
N LEU A 2 -43.88 34.64 -31.93
CA LEU A 2 -43.41 34.60 -33.33
C LEU A 2 -42.90 35.94 -33.87
N ARG A 3 -41.58 36.01 -34.14
CA ARG A 3 -41.04 36.28 -35.48
C ARG A 3 -39.59 35.79 -35.59
N HIS A 4 -39.43 34.84 -36.50
CA HIS A 4 -38.19 34.39 -37.12
C HIS A 4 -37.53 35.50 -37.94
N LEU A 5 -36.20 35.51 -38.01
CA LEU A 5 -35.46 35.93 -39.21
C LEU A 5 -34.26 34.99 -39.43
N SER A 6 -34.22 34.44 -40.64
CA SER A 6 -33.23 33.52 -41.20
C SER A 6 -31.93 34.23 -41.66
N PRO A 7 -30.82 33.49 -41.88
CA PRO A 7 -29.52 34.06 -42.24
C PRO A 7 -29.38 34.37 -43.74
N PRO A 8 -28.42 35.24 -44.15
CA PRO A 8 -28.17 35.56 -45.55
C PRO A 8 -27.40 34.47 -46.31
N THR A 9 -27.82 34.25 -47.55
CA THR A 9 -27.24 33.36 -48.58
C THR A 9 -26.12 34.09 -49.36
N PRO A 10 -25.08 33.40 -49.87
CA PRO A 10 -23.92 34.01 -50.53
C PRO A 10 -24.15 34.29 -52.03
N PRO A 11 -23.33 35.15 -52.66
CA PRO A 11 -23.35 35.35 -54.11
C PRO A 11 -22.59 34.26 -54.89
N SER A 12 -23.06 33.99 -56.10
CA SER A 12 -22.60 32.99 -57.08
C SER A 12 -21.66 33.58 -58.14
N GLY A 13 -20.78 32.73 -58.71
CA GLY A 13 -20.01 32.93 -59.96
C GLY A 13 -18.51 33.22 -59.72
N GLU A 14 -17.51 32.65 -60.39
CA GLU A 14 -17.37 31.80 -61.59
C GLU A 14 -16.05 30.98 -61.47
N LEU A 15 -15.97 29.83 -62.16
CA LEU A 15 -14.77 28.98 -62.28
C LEU A 15 -13.68 29.60 -63.17
N PRO A 16 -12.41 29.22 -62.95
CA PRO A 16 -11.52 28.89 -64.05
C PRO A 16 -11.03 27.43 -64.02
N THR A 17 -10.96 26.83 -65.21
CA THR A 17 -10.48 25.48 -65.56
C THR A 17 -8.93 25.44 -65.65
N PRO A 18 -8.30 24.25 -65.78
CA PRO A 18 -7.09 23.87 -65.07
C PRO A 18 -5.81 24.24 -65.83
N ASP A 19 -4.70 24.36 -65.09
CA ASP A 19 -3.37 24.19 -65.67
C ASP A 19 -2.64 23.09 -64.91
N GLU A 20 -2.18 22.09 -65.66
CA GLU A 20 -1.44 20.94 -65.20
C GLU A 20 -0.03 21.37 -64.78
N THR A 21 0.37 21.11 -63.54
CA THR A 21 1.76 20.73 -63.28
C THR A 21 1.86 19.82 -62.06
N SER A 22 2.43 18.65 -62.31
CA SER A 22 2.74 17.57 -61.39
C SER A 22 3.52 17.99 -60.14
N ALA A 23 3.03 17.62 -58.97
CA ALA A 23 3.87 17.32 -57.80
C ALA A 23 3.13 16.35 -56.86
N SER A 24 3.65 15.13 -56.78
CA SER A 24 3.24 14.09 -55.84
C SER A 24 3.41 14.56 -54.38
N ALA A 25 2.34 14.49 -53.58
CA ALA A 25 2.43 14.57 -52.12
C ALA A 25 1.73 13.35 -51.49
N PRO A 26 2.36 12.65 -50.55
CA PRO A 26 1.86 11.37 -50.06
C PRO A 26 0.67 11.52 -49.11
N SER A 27 -0.27 10.58 -49.26
CA SER A 27 -1.31 10.26 -48.29
C SER A 27 -0.71 10.04 -46.90
N SER A 28 -0.99 10.96 -45.98
CA SER A 28 -0.69 10.81 -44.56
C SER A 28 -2.02 10.81 -43.81
N SER A 29 -2.63 9.63 -43.72
CA SER A 29 -3.45 9.28 -42.56
C SER A 29 -2.56 9.42 -41.33
N ALA A 30 -2.54 10.61 -40.74
CA ALA A 30 -2.02 10.78 -39.41
C ALA A 30 -2.99 10.02 -38.49
N GLU A 31 -2.65 8.76 -38.22
CA GLU A 31 -3.08 8.10 -36.99
C GLU A 31 -2.74 9.07 -35.87
N LEU A 32 -3.79 9.68 -35.32
CA LEU A 32 -3.76 10.28 -34.01
C LEU A 32 -3.53 9.11 -33.05
N CYS A 33 -2.29 8.66 -32.94
CA CYS A 33 -1.86 7.87 -31.79
C CYS A 33 -2.05 8.80 -30.61
N ASP A 34 -3.18 8.67 -29.93
CA ASP A 34 -3.31 9.12 -28.56
C ASP A 34 -2.18 8.45 -27.78
N ILE A 35 -1.05 9.16 -27.63
CA ILE A 35 0.04 8.73 -26.76
C ILE A 35 -0.51 8.92 -25.35
N VAL A 36 -1.28 7.92 -24.90
CA VAL A 36 -1.62 7.77 -23.50
C VAL A 36 -0.29 7.78 -22.75
N PRO A 37 -0.07 8.70 -21.79
CA PRO A 37 1.19 8.76 -21.08
C PRO A 37 1.46 7.41 -20.41
N LYS A 38 2.57 6.78 -20.79
CA LYS A 38 2.99 5.48 -20.26
C LYS A 38 3.13 5.56 -18.75
N LYS A 39 2.18 4.96 -18.02
CA LYS A 39 2.15 4.99 -16.55
C LYS A 39 3.17 3.99 -15.98
N HIS A 40 4.45 4.37 -16.01
CA HIS A 40 5.54 3.62 -15.37
C HIS A 40 5.71 4.09 -13.93
N LEU A 41 5.39 3.21 -12.98
CA LEU A 41 5.59 3.45 -11.56
C LEU A 41 6.91 2.83 -11.09
N VAL A 42 7.76 3.62 -10.42
CA VAL A 42 8.95 3.10 -9.72
C VAL A 42 8.76 3.29 -8.23
N VAL A 43 8.74 2.19 -7.48
CA VAL A 43 8.53 2.19 -6.03
C VAL A 43 9.82 1.79 -5.34
N TYR A 44 10.32 2.63 -4.45
CA TYR A 44 11.41 2.29 -3.55
C TYR A 44 10.85 2.04 -2.15
N ALA A 45 11.14 0.88 -1.56
CA ALA A 45 10.68 0.52 -0.22
C ALA A 45 11.80 -0.05 0.64
N ASP A 46 11.60 0.00 1.96
CA ASP A 46 12.46 -0.69 2.91
C ASP A 46 12.30 -2.21 2.80
N ASN A 47 13.32 -2.94 3.27
CA ASN A 47 13.36 -4.40 3.17
C ASN A 47 12.58 -5.08 4.32
N CYS A 48 11.40 -4.56 4.66
CA CYS A 48 10.55 -5.07 5.73
C CYS A 48 9.63 -6.19 5.22
N SER A 49 9.84 -7.42 5.68
CA SER A 49 9.06 -8.59 5.25
C SER A 49 7.60 -8.55 5.69
N GLY A 50 7.30 -7.92 6.82
CA GLY A 50 5.94 -7.82 7.36
C GLY A 50 5.06 -6.81 6.63
N GLN A 51 5.65 -5.76 6.06
CA GLN A 51 4.91 -4.60 5.54
C GLN A 51 5.01 -4.47 4.03
N ASN A 52 6.24 -4.41 3.50
CA ASN A 52 6.48 -4.01 2.12
C ASN A 52 6.89 -5.20 1.25
N LYS A 53 7.81 -6.03 1.74
CA LYS A 53 8.37 -7.16 1.01
C LYS A 53 7.59 -8.45 1.28
N ASN A 54 6.31 -8.45 0.91
CA ASN A 54 5.43 -9.61 1.03
C ASN A 54 4.71 -9.93 -0.28
N ASN A 55 4.06 -11.09 -0.31
CA ASN A 55 3.35 -11.58 -1.49
C ASN A 55 2.16 -10.69 -1.87
N HIS A 56 1.46 -10.12 -0.88
CA HIS A 56 0.25 -9.34 -1.11
C HIS A 56 0.56 -8.07 -1.91
N VAL A 57 1.60 -7.32 -1.54
CA VAL A 57 1.99 -6.09 -2.24
C VAL A 57 2.47 -6.37 -3.67
N ILE A 58 3.26 -7.44 -3.88
CA ILE A 58 3.72 -7.82 -5.23
C ILE A 58 2.53 -8.19 -6.13
N ARG A 59 1.59 -8.98 -5.61
CA ARG A 59 0.39 -9.38 -6.37
C ARG A 59 -0.57 -8.21 -6.60
N PHE A 60 -0.63 -7.27 -5.66
CA PHE A 60 -1.37 -6.01 -5.84
C PHE A 60 -0.82 -5.26 -7.06
N PHE A 61 0.48 -4.99 -7.12
CA PHE A 61 1.06 -4.32 -8.30
C PHE A 61 0.86 -5.13 -9.58
N LEU A 62 0.91 -6.46 -9.52
CA LEU A 62 0.65 -7.32 -10.67
C LEU A 62 -0.79 -7.15 -11.18
N ALA A 63 -1.76 -7.09 -10.26
CA ALA A 63 -3.16 -6.82 -10.57
C ALA A 63 -3.34 -5.45 -11.22
N GLN A 64 -2.73 -4.41 -10.66
CA GLN A 64 -2.82 -3.05 -11.22
C GLN A 64 -2.23 -2.96 -12.63
N VAL A 65 -1.15 -3.70 -12.91
CA VAL A 65 -0.57 -3.77 -14.27
C VAL A 65 -1.50 -4.52 -15.22
N GLN A 66 -2.02 -5.68 -14.84
CA GLN A 66 -2.93 -6.46 -15.68
C GLN A 66 -4.28 -5.80 -15.91
N TYR A 67 -4.76 -4.99 -14.95
CA TYR A 67 -5.98 -4.20 -15.07
C TYR A 67 -5.82 -3.01 -16.03
N GLY A 68 -4.59 -2.55 -16.29
CA GLY A 68 -4.34 -1.39 -17.14
C GLY A 68 -4.04 -0.09 -16.38
N THR A 69 -4.06 -0.09 -15.04
CA THR A 69 -3.74 1.11 -14.24
C THR A 69 -2.32 1.59 -14.49
N PHE A 70 -1.38 0.65 -14.61
CA PHE A 70 0.03 0.92 -14.91
C PHE A 70 0.46 0.06 -16.10
N GLU A 71 1.30 0.59 -16.97
CA GLU A 71 1.96 -0.21 -18.01
C GLU A 71 3.09 -1.04 -17.42
N ARG A 72 3.81 -0.43 -16.46
CA ARG A 72 4.96 -1.03 -15.81
C ARG A 72 5.06 -0.59 -14.36
N VAL A 73 5.40 -1.53 -13.49
CA VAL A 73 5.80 -1.26 -12.10
C VAL A 73 7.18 -1.86 -11.87
N ASP A 74 8.16 -1.03 -11.46
CA ASP A 74 9.42 -1.49 -10.90
C ASP A 74 9.41 -1.30 -9.39
N TYR A 75 9.30 -2.40 -8.65
CA TYR A 75 9.28 -2.40 -7.20
C TYR A 75 10.66 -2.82 -6.65
N LYS A 76 11.36 -1.86 -6.04
CA LYS A 76 12.76 -1.94 -5.64
C LYS A 76 12.91 -1.81 -4.14
N PHE A 77 13.78 -2.63 -3.57
CA PHE A 77 14.03 -2.68 -2.13
C PHE A 77 15.43 -2.21 -1.79
N PHE A 78 15.55 -1.38 -0.76
CA PHE A 78 16.85 -0.99 -0.23
C PHE A 78 17.60 -2.21 0.37
N VAL A 79 18.93 -2.15 0.31
CA VAL A 79 19.79 -3.16 0.94
C VAL A 79 19.59 -3.10 2.46
N LYS A 80 19.52 -4.26 3.12
CA LYS A 80 19.36 -4.33 4.57
C LYS A 80 20.48 -3.54 5.27
N GLY A 81 20.11 -2.73 6.26
CA GLY A 81 21.05 -1.88 7.00
C GLY A 81 21.31 -0.49 6.38
N HIS A 82 20.85 -0.25 5.14
CA HIS A 82 20.92 1.07 4.52
C HIS A 82 19.57 1.79 4.60
N THR A 83 19.39 2.58 5.66
CA THR A 83 18.14 3.28 5.98
C THR A 83 18.18 4.74 5.51
N LYS A 84 18.32 4.96 4.20
CA LYS A 84 18.23 6.30 3.59
C LYS A 84 16.97 6.43 2.74
N ASN A 85 15.82 6.10 3.33
CA ASN A 85 14.53 6.31 2.68
C ASN A 85 14.13 7.79 2.78
N SER A 86 13.75 8.40 1.66
CA SER A 86 13.23 9.77 1.64
C SER A 86 11.98 9.93 2.50
N CYS A 87 11.15 8.88 2.59
CA CYS A 87 9.97 8.86 3.46
C CYS A 87 10.35 9.04 4.94
N ASP A 88 11.42 8.40 5.41
CA ASP A 88 11.87 8.53 6.81
C ASP A 88 12.30 9.96 7.13
N ARG A 89 12.95 10.63 6.16
CA ARG A 89 13.30 12.04 6.28
C ARG A 89 12.04 12.91 6.35
N GLY A 90 11.06 12.65 5.48
CA GLY A 90 9.76 13.33 5.50
C GLY A 90 9.05 13.20 6.84
N PHE A 91 8.98 11.99 7.40
CA PHE A 91 8.44 11.75 8.75
C PHE A 91 9.25 12.44 9.85
N GLY A 92 10.57 12.56 9.68
CA GLY A 92 11.42 13.35 10.57
C GLY A 92 11.01 14.83 10.63
N HIS A 93 10.71 15.43 9.48
CA HIS A 93 10.21 16.81 9.40
C HIS A 93 8.84 16.95 10.07
N ILE A 94 7.91 16.02 9.79
CA ILE A 94 6.59 15.97 10.43
C ILE A 94 6.72 15.89 11.95
N ARG A 95 7.49 14.93 12.46
CA ARG A 95 7.70 14.74 13.91
C ARG A 95 8.24 16.01 14.57
N LYS A 96 9.23 16.66 13.94
CA LYS A 96 9.85 17.89 14.47
C LYS A 96 8.87 19.06 14.52
N ARG A 97 7.98 19.20 13.52
CA ARG A 97 6.96 20.24 13.47
C ARG A 97 5.85 19.97 14.50
N VAL A 98 5.30 18.76 14.49
CA VAL A 98 4.22 18.35 15.41
C VAL A 98 4.67 18.42 16.88
N SER A 99 5.91 18.05 17.20
CA SER A 99 6.42 18.11 18.59
C SER A 99 6.56 19.54 19.15
N ARG A 100 6.43 20.57 18.31
CA ARG A 100 6.53 21.98 18.68
C ARG A 100 5.22 22.73 18.45
N SER A 101 4.15 22.00 18.15
CA SER A 101 2.83 22.56 17.84
C SER A 101 1.81 22.03 18.84
N ASP A 102 0.94 22.92 19.32
CA ASP A 102 -0.16 22.55 20.21
C ASP A 102 -1.33 21.98 19.41
N CYS A 103 -1.34 20.66 19.26
CA CYS A 103 -2.33 19.94 18.46
C CYS A 103 -3.40 19.29 19.34
N TRP A 104 -4.53 19.99 19.50
CA TRP A 104 -5.69 19.55 20.29
C TRP A 104 -6.79 18.90 19.46
N THR A 105 -6.76 19.06 18.14
CA THR A 105 -7.75 18.52 17.20
C THR A 105 -7.05 17.85 16.03
N MET A 106 -7.79 17.03 15.27
CA MET A 106 -7.24 16.45 14.04
C MET A 106 -6.87 17.51 13.01
N ASP A 107 -7.62 18.60 12.91
CA ASP A 107 -7.29 19.70 12.01
C ASP A 107 -5.96 20.36 12.37
N HIS A 108 -5.62 20.46 13.66
CA HIS A 108 -4.31 20.97 14.07
C HIS A 108 -3.18 20.03 13.60
N ILE A 109 -3.38 18.72 13.71
CA ILE A 109 -2.42 17.73 13.20
C ILE A 109 -2.28 17.85 11.68
N VAL A 110 -3.40 17.91 10.94
CA VAL A 110 -3.40 18.05 9.48
C VAL A 110 -2.63 19.30 9.07
N ARG A 111 -2.91 20.46 9.67
CA ARG A 111 -2.17 21.71 9.41
C ARG A 111 -0.69 21.59 9.77
N ALA A 112 -0.35 20.99 10.91
CA ALA A 112 1.04 20.81 11.31
C ALA A 112 1.83 19.87 10.39
N VAL A 113 1.18 18.86 9.82
CA VAL A 113 1.77 17.98 8.79
C VAL A 113 1.99 18.75 7.50
N ASP A 114 1.03 19.60 7.09
CA ASP A 114 1.12 20.40 5.87
C ASP A 114 2.25 21.43 5.94
N ASP A 115 2.35 22.11 7.08
CA ASP A 115 3.41 23.07 7.37
C ASP A 115 4.80 22.44 7.60
N SER A 116 4.90 21.10 7.62
CA SER A 116 6.12 20.43 8.10
C SER A 116 7.32 20.57 7.15
N ALA A 117 7.07 20.53 5.84
CA ALA A 117 8.06 20.72 4.79
C ALA A 117 7.37 20.90 3.42
N THR A 118 7.95 21.71 2.54
CA THR A 118 7.47 21.88 1.15
C THR A 118 7.52 20.60 0.31
N THR A 119 8.32 19.62 0.73
CA THR A 119 8.42 18.30 0.08
C THR A 119 7.36 17.31 0.57
N ASN A 120 6.56 17.68 1.57
CA ASN A 120 5.47 16.85 2.08
C ASN A 120 4.16 17.37 1.51
N THR A 121 3.26 16.46 1.16
CA THR A 121 1.89 16.80 0.77
C THR A 121 0.94 16.06 1.71
N THR A 122 0.08 16.82 2.39
CA THR A 122 -0.86 16.24 3.34
C THR A 122 -2.11 15.79 2.63
N VAL A 123 -2.46 14.52 2.78
CA VAL A 123 -3.74 13.97 2.32
C VAL A 123 -4.50 13.48 3.54
N HIS A 124 -5.57 14.17 3.90
CA HIS A 124 -6.44 13.77 5.01
C HIS A 124 -7.54 12.84 4.49
N ILE A 125 -7.53 11.60 4.98
CA ILE A 125 -8.48 10.54 4.63
C ILE A 125 -9.39 10.34 5.85
N SER A 126 -10.63 10.83 5.78
CA SER A 126 -11.60 10.72 6.87
C SER A 126 -12.08 9.28 7.06
N ARG A 127 -12.39 8.89 8.31
CA ARG A 127 -12.72 7.49 8.68
C ARG A 127 -13.89 6.86 7.89
N GLY A 128 -14.81 7.67 7.38
CA GLY A 128 -15.98 7.21 6.63
C GLY A 128 -15.81 7.19 5.11
N ASN A 129 -14.59 7.37 4.58
CA ASN A 129 -14.40 7.34 3.14
C ASN A 129 -14.17 5.91 2.61
N GLU A 130 -14.76 5.63 1.45
CA GLU A 130 -14.59 4.40 0.65
C GLU A 130 -13.20 4.33 -0.03
N PHE A 131 -12.19 4.94 0.61
CA PHE A 131 -10.85 5.09 0.04
C PHE A 131 -10.05 3.79 0.17
N PHE A 132 -10.20 3.09 1.29
CA PHE A 132 -9.49 1.84 1.50
C PHE A 132 -10.29 0.67 0.95
N LYS A 133 -9.66 -0.17 0.13
CA LYS A 133 -10.27 -1.35 -0.47
C LYS A 133 -9.62 -2.65 0.02
N SER A 134 -10.40 -3.71 0.07
CA SER A 134 -9.95 -5.04 0.52
C SER A 134 -9.35 -5.84 -0.64
N TYR A 135 -8.11 -5.53 -1.03
CA TYR A 135 -7.44 -6.23 -2.15
C TYR A 135 -7.06 -7.68 -1.85
N ARG A 136 -6.92 -8.05 -0.57
CA ARG A 136 -6.31 -9.33 -0.18
C ARG A 136 -7.08 -10.56 -0.71
N PRO A 137 -8.40 -10.69 -0.52
CA PRO A 137 -9.16 -11.83 -1.06
C PRO A 137 -9.02 -11.92 -2.58
N LEU A 138 -9.16 -10.78 -3.26
CA LEU A 138 -9.08 -10.66 -4.72
C LEU A 138 -7.74 -11.15 -5.27
N VAL A 139 -6.62 -10.65 -4.74
CA VAL A 139 -5.29 -11.05 -5.25
C VAL A 139 -4.90 -12.47 -4.86
N GLU A 140 -5.46 -13.01 -3.78
CA GLU A 140 -5.29 -14.42 -3.41
C GLU A 140 -6.05 -15.34 -4.36
N GLU A 141 -7.23 -14.93 -4.85
CA GLU A 141 -7.96 -15.65 -5.89
C GLU A 141 -7.24 -15.59 -7.24
N LEU A 142 -6.76 -14.42 -7.65
CA LEU A 142 -6.16 -14.24 -8.99
C LEU A 142 -4.80 -14.94 -9.16
N TYR A 143 -3.97 -14.96 -8.11
CA TYR A 143 -2.56 -15.32 -8.26
C TYR A 143 -2.08 -16.41 -7.29
N LYS A 144 -1.12 -17.22 -7.72
CA LYS A 144 -0.34 -18.12 -6.85
C LYS A 144 0.76 -17.36 -6.11
N LYS A 145 1.31 -17.96 -5.05
CA LYS A 145 2.32 -17.27 -4.22
C LYS A 145 3.66 -17.31 -4.95
N LEU A 146 4.36 -16.19 -4.96
CA LEU A 146 5.77 -16.15 -5.30
C LEU A 146 6.56 -16.78 -4.16
N VAL A 147 7.31 -17.84 -4.46
CA VAL A 147 8.18 -18.53 -3.49
C VAL A 147 9.52 -17.79 -3.42
N GLY A 148 10.06 -17.68 -2.20
CA GLY A 148 11.39 -17.09 -1.99
C GLY A 148 11.44 -15.57 -2.16
N VAL A 149 10.33 -14.83 -1.96
CA VAL A 149 10.28 -13.35 -2.11
C VAL A 149 11.46 -12.64 -1.45
N GLN A 150 11.89 -13.10 -0.28
CA GLN A 150 12.94 -12.46 0.50
C GLN A 150 14.31 -12.42 -0.19
N GLN A 151 14.56 -13.31 -1.16
CA GLN A 151 15.85 -13.40 -1.85
C GLN A 151 16.04 -12.36 -2.97
N TYR A 152 14.97 -11.67 -3.37
CA TYR A 152 15.01 -10.70 -4.47
C TYR A 152 15.06 -9.26 -3.97
N GLN A 153 15.74 -8.37 -4.67
CA GLN A 153 15.75 -6.93 -4.36
C GLN A 153 14.92 -6.11 -5.35
N VAL A 154 14.71 -6.62 -6.55
CA VAL A 154 13.99 -5.90 -7.61
C VAL A 154 12.94 -6.80 -8.22
N PHE A 155 11.73 -6.27 -8.37
CA PHE A 155 10.62 -6.87 -9.09
C PHE A 155 10.20 -5.92 -10.21
N ALA A 156 10.06 -6.44 -11.42
CA ALA A 156 9.49 -5.70 -12.55
C ALA A 156 8.26 -6.43 -13.06
N LEU A 157 7.19 -5.67 -13.28
CA LEU A 157 5.89 -6.14 -13.73
C LEU A 157 5.51 -5.28 -14.94
N SER A 158 5.18 -5.90 -16.08
CA SER A 158 4.86 -5.18 -17.33
C SER A 158 3.63 -5.78 -18.01
N GLN A 159 2.85 -4.94 -18.69
CA GLN A 159 1.76 -5.38 -19.56
C GLN A 159 2.24 -6.25 -20.73
N ASP A 160 3.51 -6.12 -21.15
CA ASP A 160 4.08 -6.98 -22.21
C ASP A 160 4.09 -8.47 -21.80
N LYS A 161 4.10 -8.75 -20.49
CA LYS A 161 4.08 -10.10 -19.92
C LYS A 161 3.04 -10.19 -18.80
N PRO A 162 1.74 -10.18 -19.14
CA PRO A 162 0.67 -10.15 -18.15
C PRO A 162 0.76 -11.34 -17.19
N GLY A 163 0.73 -11.06 -15.89
CA GLY A 163 0.72 -12.10 -14.85
C GLY A 163 2.11 -12.66 -14.52
N VAL A 164 3.17 -12.17 -15.16
CA VAL A 164 4.55 -12.55 -14.92
C VAL A 164 5.27 -11.48 -14.11
N VAL A 165 6.02 -11.90 -13.09
CA VAL A 165 6.92 -11.03 -12.33
C VAL A 165 8.36 -11.37 -12.69
N GLN A 166 9.12 -10.39 -13.17
CA GLN A 166 10.56 -10.49 -13.34
C GLN A 166 11.25 -10.18 -12.02
N CYS A 167 11.99 -11.14 -11.46
CA CYS A 167 12.64 -11.02 -10.17
C CYS A 167 14.16 -10.97 -10.33
N ARG A 168 14.85 -10.03 -9.66
CA ARG A 168 16.32 -10.00 -9.59
C ARG A 168 16.80 -10.06 -8.15
N LYS A 169 17.89 -10.79 -7.89
CA LYS A 169 18.49 -10.89 -6.54
C LYS A 169 19.12 -9.56 -6.11
N GLY A 170 19.80 -8.89 -7.04
CA GLY A 170 20.33 -7.54 -6.94
C GLY A 170 20.15 -6.77 -8.27
N PRO A 171 20.64 -5.53 -8.35
CA PRO A 171 20.50 -4.69 -9.54
C PRO A 171 21.19 -5.27 -10.78
N ASP A 172 22.36 -5.88 -10.59
CA ASP A 172 23.21 -6.43 -11.67
C ASP A 172 22.91 -7.90 -12.00
N ASP A 173 22.07 -8.55 -11.19
CA ASP A 173 21.68 -9.94 -11.42
C ASP A 173 20.72 -10.07 -12.61
N LYS A 174 20.88 -11.17 -13.37
CA LYS A 174 19.96 -11.50 -14.47
C LYS A 174 18.53 -11.70 -13.93
N PRO A 175 17.51 -11.22 -14.66
CA PRO A 175 16.12 -11.42 -14.26
C PRO A 175 15.70 -12.89 -14.39
N ILE A 176 14.91 -13.34 -13.41
CA ILE A 176 14.24 -14.63 -13.43
C ILE A 176 12.73 -14.37 -13.51
N GLU A 177 12.09 -14.93 -14.53
CA GLU A 177 10.65 -14.76 -14.72
C GLU A 177 9.86 -15.76 -13.89
N LYS A 178 8.79 -15.28 -13.25
CA LYS A 178 7.86 -16.08 -12.45
C LYS A 178 6.44 -15.72 -12.85
N ASP A 179 5.82 -16.58 -13.66
CA ASP A 179 4.39 -16.50 -13.95
C ASP A 179 3.61 -16.81 -12.67
N LEU A 180 2.79 -15.88 -12.20
CA LEU A 180 1.98 -16.03 -10.98
C LEU A 180 0.50 -16.32 -11.26
N ARG A 181 0.07 -16.39 -12.53
CA ARG A 181 -1.31 -16.72 -12.88
C ARG A 181 -1.67 -18.11 -12.36
N ARG A 182 -2.90 -18.25 -11.89
CA ARG A 182 -3.48 -19.56 -11.58
C ARG A 182 -3.93 -20.24 -12.87
N LYS A 183 -3.90 -21.57 -12.85
CA LYS A 183 -4.56 -22.40 -13.86
C LYS A 183 -5.87 -22.91 -13.28
N VAL A 184 -6.97 -22.69 -13.98
CA VAL A 184 -8.29 -23.24 -13.70
C VAL A 184 -8.72 -23.98 -14.97
N ASP A 185 -9.02 -25.26 -14.85
CA ASP A 185 -9.38 -26.13 -15.99
C ASP A 185 -8.38 -26.07 -17.15
N GLY A 186 -7.09 -25.98 -16.81
CA GLY A 186 -5.99 -25.89 -17.78
C GLY A 186 -5.75 -24.48 -18.36
N VAL A 187 -6.64 -23.53 -18.13
CA VAL A 187 -6.57 -22.17 -18.65
C VAL A 187 -5.98 -21.22 -17.62
N PHE A 188 -5.03 -20.38 -18.04
CA PHE A 188 -4.49 -19.35 -17.16
C PHE A 188 -5.49 -18.22 -16.92
N THR A 189 -5.48 -17.66 -15.72
CA THR A 189 -6.21 -16.42 -15.41
C THR A 189 -5.84 -15.33 -16.43
N ASN A 190 -6.83 -14.87 -17.20
CA ASN A 190 -6.67 -13.86 -18.24
C ASN A 190 -6.96 -12.44 -17.72
N GLY A 191 -6.69 -11.43 -18.56
CA GLY A 191 -6.93 -10.02 -18.22
C GLY A 191 -8.41 -9.70 -17.97
N ASP A 192 -9.33 -10.34 -18.69
CA ASP A 192 -10.77 -10.12 -18.52
C ASP A 192 -11.24 -10.51 -17.12
N LYS A 193 -10.74 -11.64 -16.59
CA LYS A 193 -11.04 -12.05 -15.21
C LYS A 193 -10.50 -11.02 -14.21
N VAL A 194 -9.28 -10.52 -14.41
CA VAL A 194 -8.70 -9.48 -13.54
C VAL A 194 -9.57 -8.23 -13.55
N THR A 195 -9.94 -7.74 -14.73
CA THR A 195 -10.81 -6.57 -14.93
C THR A 195 -12.14 -6.75 -14.22
N ARG A 196 -12.86 -7.84 -14.51
CA ARG A 196 -14.14 -8.15 -13.85
C ARG A 196 -14.02 -8.23 -12.33
N MET A 197 -12.93 -8.81 -11.81
CA MET A 197 -12.71 -8.91 -10.36
C MET A 197 -12.49 -7.54 -9.73
N LEU A 198 -11.70 -6.67 -10.33
CA LEU A 198 -11.48 -5.32 -9.80
C LEU A 198 -12.72 -4.43 -9.92
N ASP A 199 -13.47 -4.53 -11.02
CA ASP A 199 -14.65 -3.68 -11.26
C ASP A 199 -15.86 -4.06 -10.41
N HIS A 200 -16.04 -5.36 -10.11
CA HIS A 200 -17.28 -5.86 -9.52
C HIS A 200 -17.13 -6.53 -8.16
N PHE A 201 -15.91 -6.92 -7.76
CA PHE A 201 -15.66 -7.69 -6.53
C PHE A 201 -14.64 -7.02 -5.61
N LEU A 202 -14.17 -5.82 -5.93
CA LEU A 202 -13.31 -5.05 -5.04
C LEU A 202 -14.16 -4.31 -4.00
N GLU A 203 -14.24 -4.91 -2.81
CA GLU A 203 -15.01 -4.39 -1.69
C GLU A 203 -14.27 -3.29 -0.94
N ASP A 204 -15.06 -2.42 -0.30
CA ASP A 204 -14.56 -1.47 0.68
C ASP A 204 -14.00 -2.16 1.91
N LEU A 205 -12.88 -1.63 2.41
CA LEU A 205 -12.33 -2.04 3.68
C LEU A 205 -12.97 -1.19 4.77
N GLU A 206 -13.78 -1.82 5.60
CA GLU A 206 -14.38 -1.13 6.75
C GLU A 206 -13.31 -0.49 7.63
N PRO A 207 -13.53 0.74 8.10
CA PRO A 207 -12.61 1.36 9.03
C PRO A 207 -12.51 0.49 10.29
N PRO A 208 -11.30 0.28 10.84
CA PRO A 208 -11.15 -0.52 12.04
C PRO A 208 -12.02 0.07 13.16
N ALA A 209 -12.45 -0.71 14.14
CA ALA A 209 -13.13 -0.17 15.31
C ALA A 209 -12.19 0.76 16.11
N GLU A 210 -12.76 1.76 16.80
CA GLU A 210 -11.99 2.58 17.73
C GLU A 210 -11.54 1.75 18.92
N LYS A 211 -10.26 1.87 19.29
CA LYS A 211 -9.71 1.11 20.40
C LYS A 211 -10.24 1.70 21.71
N SER A 212 -11.11 0.96 22.40
CA SER A 212 -11.76 1.40 23.64
C SER A 212 -10.76 1.86 24.71
N GLU A 213 -9.60 1.21 24.81
CA GLU A 213 -8.52 1.65 25.70
C GLU A 213 -7.99 3.05 25.38
N LYS A 214 -7.88 3.40 24.09
CA LYS A 214 -7.37 4.71 23.65
C LYS A 214 -8.41 5.80 23.85
N ILE A 215 -9.69 5.52 23.61
CA ILE A 215 -10.79 6.41 23.97
C ILE A 215 -10.74 6.71 25.47
N ALA A 216 -10.65 5.67 26.31
CA ALA A 216 -10.59 5.83 27.76
C ALA A 216 -9.33 6.59 28.21
N GLU A 217 -8.18 6.38 27.56
CA GLU A 217 -6.93 7.10 27.84
C GLU A 217 -7.03 8.58 27.48
N LEU A 218 -7.59 8.91 26.31
CA LEU A 218 -7.79 10.28 25.85
C LEU A 218 -8.72 11.05 26.80
N HIS A 219 -9.87 10.46 27.16
CA HIS A 219 -10.82 11.10 28.07
C HIS A 219 -10.26 11.23 29.51
N LYS A 220 -9.68 10.17 30.08
CA LYS A 220 -9.30 10.16 31.49
C LYS A 220 -7.97 10.88 31.75
N ASN A 221 -6.97 10.64 30.91
CA ASN A 221 -5.59 11.05 31.19
C ASN A 221 -5.19 12.32 30.43
N ILE A 222 -5.74 12.55 29.24
CA ILE A 222 -5.31 13.64 28.36
C ILE A 222 -6.26 14.84 28.47
N ARG A 223 -7.58 14.62 28.42
CA ARG A 223 -8.62 15.68 28.48
C ARG A 223 -8.42 16.73 29.59
N PRO A 224 -7.99 16.39 30.84
CA PRO A 224 -7.79 17.40 31.88
C PRO A 224 -6.71 18.45 31.56
N TYR A 225 -5.81 18.15 30.63
CA TYR A 225 -4.74 19.04 30.19
C TYR A 225 -5.06 19.75 28.86
N VAL A 226 -6.23 19.49 28.29
CA VAL A 226 -6.68 20.12 27.04
C VAL A 226 -7.31 21.47 27.37
N PRO A 227 -7.01 22.56 26.61
CA PRO A 227 -7.67 23.85 26.80
C PRO A 227 -9.19 23.74 26.71
N GLU A 228 -9.90 24.54 27.50
CA GLU A 228 -11.35 24.45 27.69
C GLU A 228 -12.12 24.48 26.36
N GLU A 229 -11.67 25.32 25.42
CA GLU A 229 -12.27 25.46 24.10
C GLU A 229 -12.22 24.18 23.23
N PHE A 230 -11.32 23.24 23.54
CA PHE A 230 -11.16 21.98 22.80
C PHE A 230 -11.65 20.76 23.58
N GLN A 231 -11.98 20.88 24.87
CA GLN A 231 -12.40 19.74 25.71
C GLN A 231 -13.73 19.11 25.28
N SER A 232 -14.54 19.82 24.48
CA SER A 232 -15.80 19.33 23.91
C SER A 232 -15.59 18.56 22.59
N ASN A 233 -14.36 18.51 22.05
CA ASN A 233 -14.09 17.79 20.81
C ASN A 233 -14.42 16.29 20.96
N PRO A 234 -15.07 15.66 19.96
CA PRO A 234 -15.44 14.23 20.01
C PRO A 234 -14.29 13.27 20.34
N ILE A 235 -13.04 13.60 20.00
CA ILE A 235 -11.87 12.77 20.32
C ILE A 235 -11.65 12.60 21.84
N TYR A 236 -12.19 13.50 22.65
CA TYR A 236 -12.12 13.48 24.11
C TYR A 236 -13.44 13.06 24.75
N ALA A 237 -14.42 12.54 24.00
CA ALA A 237 -15.69 12.10 24.56
C ALA A 237 -15.49 10.99 25.62
N ALA A 238 -16.37 10.97 26.62
CA ALA A 238 -16.38 9.91 27.62
C ALA A 238 -16.67 8.55 26.94
N PRO A 239 -15.97 7.47 27.32
CA PRO A 239 -16.26 6.15 26.78
C PRO A 239 -17.67 5.70 27.19
N SER A 240 -18.34 4.97 26.30
CA SER A 240 -19.58 4.27 26.64
C SER A 240 -19.35 3.21 27.72
N LYS A 241 -20.43 2.68 28.32
CA LYS A 241 -20.32 1.60 29.32
C LYS A 241 -19.59 0.37 28.75
N GLU A 242 -20.02 -0.06 27.57
CA GLU A 242 -19.42 -1.18 26.82
C GLU A 242 -17.93 -0.92 26.51
N GLN A 243 -17.60 0.26 25.96
CA GLN A 243 -16.20 0.64 25.71
C GLN A 243 -15.35 0.64 27.00
N GLY A 244 -15.95 1.07 28.12
CA GLY A 244 -15.30 1.03 29.42
C GLY A 244 -15.00 -0.39 29.91
N GLU A 245 -15.92 -1.33 29.69
CA GLU A 245 -15.77 -2.75 30.02
C GLU A 245 -14.73 -3.42 29.11
N ASP A 246 -14.80 -3.18 27.80
CA ASP A 246 -13.82 -3.67 26.83
C ASP A 246 -12.40 -3.19 27.13
N ALA A 247 -12.25 -1.91 27.50
CA ALA A 247 -10.96 -1.35 27.86
C ALA A 247 -10.36 -2.03 29.11
N LYS A 248 -11.20 -2.41 30.09
CA LYS A 248 -10.76 -3.15 31.28
C LYS A 248 -10.37 -4.58 30.92
N ALA A 249 -11.20 -5.27 30.14
CA ALA A 249 -10.95 -6.64 29.69
C ALA A 249 -9.64 -6.73 28.87
N ALA A 250 -9.43 -5.81 27.92
CA ALA A 250 -8.22 -5.75 27.10
C ALA A 250 -6.95 -5.50 27.94
N LYS A 251 -7.01 -4.61 28.93
CA LYS A 251 -5.90 -4.37 29.87
C LYS A 251 -5.58 -5.61 30.70
N GLN A 252 -6.60 -6.31 31.19
CA GLN A 252 -6.46 -7.53 31.97
C GLN A 252 -5.82 -8.65 31.13
N ALA A 253 -6.36 -8.91 29.94
CA ALA A 253 -5.83 -9.92 29.02
C ALA A 253 -4.36 -9.66 28.65
N ARG A 254 -3.97 -8.40 28.43
CA ARG A 254 -2.56 -8.04 28.19
C ARG A 254 -1.67 -8.29 29.39
N ARG A 255 -2.15 -8.01 30.61
CA ARG A 255 -1.38 -8.27 31.84
C ARG A 255 -1.14 -9.77 32.01
N GLU A 256 -2.16 -10.58 31.81
CA GLU A 256 -2.08 -12.04 31.85
C GLU A 256 -1.15 -12.58 30.78
N HIS A 257 -1.27 -12.11 29.53
CA HIS A 257 -0.38 -12.49 28.45
C HIS A 257 1.08 -12.13 28.74
N ARG A 258 1.36 -10.93 29.28
CA ARG A 258 2.73 -10.55 29.68
C ARG A 258 3.26 -11.44 30.81
N ALA A 259 2.43 -11.76 31.80
CA ALA A 259 2.80 -12.66 32.87
C ALA A 259 3.13 -14.07 32.33
N ALA A 260 2.28 -14.61 31.45
CA ALA A 260 2.51 -15.89 30.78
C ALA A 260 3.80 -15.89 29.96
N MET A 261 4.06 -14.83 29.18
CA MET A 261 5.30 -14.68 28.41
C MET A 261 6.54 -14.61 29.30
N ALA A 262 6.46 -13.92 30.45
CA ALA A 262 7.57 -13.85 31.40
C ALA A 262 7.87 -15.23 32.01
N VAL A 263 6.83 -16.01 32.34
CA VAL A 263 6.95 -17.39 32.82
C VAL A 263 7.58 -18.29 31.75
N ALA A 264 7.10 -18.22 30.51
CA ALA A 264 7.63 -19.00 29.39
C ALA A 264 9.11 -18.65 29.08
N ALA A 265 9.47 -17.38 29.16
CA ALA A 265 10.86 -16.93 29.00
C ALA A 265 11.76 -17.49 30.10
N LYS A 266 11.31 -17.44 31.37
CA LYS A 266 12.06 -18.01 32.51
C LYS A 266 12.22 -19.53 32.38
N ALA A 267 11.18 -20.24 31.97
CA ALA A 267 11.24 -21.69 31.74
C ALA A 267 12.23 -22.05 30.62
N THR A 268 12.24 -21.27 29.54
CA THR A 268 13.18 -21.44 28.41
C THR A 268 14.63 -21.21 28.86
N LEU A 269 14.88 -20.18 29.66
CA LEU A 269 16.20 -19.89 30.22
C LEU A 269 16.68 -21.03 31.13
N ASN A 270 15.81 -21.51 32.03
CA ASN A 270 16.12 -22.61 32.95
C ASN A 270 16.39 -23.94 32.21
N ARG A 271 15.70 -24.20 31.09
CA ARG A 271 15.99 -25.36 30.24
C ARG A 271 17.37 -25.26 29.61
N ARG A 272 17.71 -24.11 29.03
CA ARG A 272 19.03 -23.85 28.43
C ARG A 272 20.18 -23.97 29.45
N GLY A 273 19.96 -23.51 30.69
CA GLY A 273 20.94 -23.68 31.78
C GLY A 273 21.18 -25.15 32.12
N ARG A 274 20.12 -25.94 32.27
CA ARG A 274 20.23 -27.40 32.54
C ARG A 274 20.87 -28.17 31.39
N ASP A 275 20.55 -27.82 30.14
CA ASP A 275 21.15 -28.45 28.96
C ASP A 275 22.66 -28.14 28.86
N ALA A 276 23.09 -26.94 29.28
CA ALA A 276 24.51 -26.56 29.35
C ALA A 276 25.27 -27.27 30.49
N GLU A 277 24.64 -27.45 31.66
CA GLU A 277 25.22 -28.22 32.78
C GLU A 277 25.37 -29.72 32.44
N ASN A 278 24.38 -30.31 31.77
CA ASN A 278 24.43 -31.71 31.33
C ASN A 278 25.45 -31.97 30.20
N ALA A 279 25.78 -30.96 29.39
CA ALA A 279 26.82 -31.08 28.36
C ALA A 279 28.26 -31.10 28.96
N GLY A 280 28.42 -30.73 30.24
CA GLY A 280 29.71 -30.69 30.94
C GLY A 280 30.10 -31.98 31.66
N HIS A 281 29.21 -32.98 31.77
CA HIS A 281 29.53 -34.28 32.37
C HIS A 281 29.76 -35.36 31.29
N PRO A 282 30.98 -35.92 31.16
CA PRO A 282 31.24 -36.95 30.16
C PRO A 282 30.49 -38.24 30.53
N VAL A 283 29.63 -38.70 29.62
CA VAL A 283 28.95 -40.00 29.72
C VAL A 283 30.01 -41.11 29.69
N GLN A 284 30.22 -41.80 30.81
CA GLN A 284 31.05 -43.00 30.85
C GLN A 284 30.42 -44.10 29.98
N LYS A 285 31.05 -44.39 28.84
CA LYS A 285 30.73 -45.56 28.01
C LYS A 285 31.04 -46.83 28.80
N LYS A 286 30.01 -47.56 29.21
CA LYS A 286 30.16 -48.95 29.71
C LYS A 286 30.64 -49.83 28.55
N SER A 287 31.85 -50.38 28.67
CA SER A 287 32.35 -51.43 27.80
C SER A 287 31.54 -52.71 28.03
N ARG A 288 30.85 -53.20 27.01
CA ARG A 288 30.32 -54.57 27.02
C ARG A 288 31.51 -55.53 26.81
N LYS A 289 31.68 -56.44 27.78
CA LYS A 289 32.49 -57.65 27.64
C LYS A 289 31.80 -58.61 26.68
#